data_AF-A0AAU1FXA4-F1
#
_entry.id   AF-A0AAU1FXA4-F1
#
_cell.length_a   1.000
_cell.length_b   1.000
_cell.length_c   1.000
_cell.angle_alpha   90.00
_cell.angle_beta   90.00
_cell.angle_gamma   90.00
#
_symmetry.space_group_name_H-M   'P 1'
#
loop_
_entity.id
_entity.type
_entity.pdbx_description
1 polymer ?
#
loop_
_entity_poly.entity_id
_entity_poly.type
_entity_poly.pdbx_seq_one_letter_code
_entity_poly.pdbx_strand_id
1 'polypeptide(L)'
;MCQEFALAVDERRLDLGPVVLFQPRVVAENSDQILKALNAGQADGKRLIVRPAYGEHFRLLRLSAATDAEPAPVPLRLPGFPEPR
;
A
#
# COMPACT_ATOMS: atom_id res chain seq x y z
N MET A 1 10.40 3.07 4.82
CA MET A 1 9.21 3.70 5.45
C MET A 1 8.07 2.70 5.35
N CYS A 2 7.80 1.95 6.42
CA CYS A 2 6.59 1.13 6.50
C CYS A 2 5.43 2.07 6.82
N GLN A 3 4.45 2.15 5.92
CA GLN A 3 3.26 2.97 6.14
C GLN A 3 2.20 2.13 6.86
N GLU A 4 1.52 2.72 7.83
CA GLU A 4 0.29 2.16 8.38
C GLU A 4 -0.74 2.10 7.26
N PHE A 5 -1.29 0.92 7.01
CA PHE A 5 -2.31 0.71 5.99
C PHE A 5 -3.65 0.48 6.64
N ALA A 6 -4.69 1.15 6.14
CA ALA A 6 -6.04 1.02 6.65
C ALA A 6 -7.04 0.82 5.51
N LEU A 7 -8.07 0.00 5.76
CA LEU A 7 -9.19 -0.18 4.85
C LEU A 7 -10.41 0.56 5.38
N ALA A 8 -11.14 1.23 4.51
CA ALA A 8 -12.46 1.74 4.82
C ALA A 8 -13.50 0.62 4.61
N VAL A 9 -14.26 0.30 5.63
CA VAL A 9 -15.37 -0.67 5.60
C VAL A 9 -16.56 -0.04 6.32
N ASP A 10 -17.65 0.20 5.59
CA ASP A 10 -18.89 0.76 6.13
C ASP A 10 -18.68 1.98 7.05
N GLU A 11 -18.09 3.04 6.49
CA GLU A 11 -17.72 4.29 7.18
C GLU A 11 -16.69 4.15 8.32
N ARG A 12 -16.19 2.94 8.59
CA ARG A 12 -15.16 2.68 9.60
C ARG A 12 -13.81 2.44 8.98
N ARG A 13 -12.78 2.82 9.73
CA ARG A 13 -11.38 2.60 9.37
C ARG A 13 -10.85 1.37 10.11
N LEU A 14 -10.44 0.35 9.36
CA LEU A 14 -9.75 -0.84 9.87
C LEU A 14 -8.25 -0.69 9.66
N ASP A 15 -7.51 -0.39 10.70
CA ASP A 15 -6.04 -0.30 10.63
C ASP A 15 -5.43 -1.72 10.59
N LEU A 16 -4.76 -2.03 9.48
CA LEU A 16 -4.08 -3.30 9.23
C LEU A 16 -2.60 -3.30 9.67
N GLY A 17 -2.14 -2.15 10.17
CA GLY A 17 -0.77 -1.95 10.63
C GLY A 17 0.22 -1.79 9.48
N PRO A 18 1.52 -1.98 9.74
CA PRO A 18 2.58 -1.72 8.76
C PRO A 18 2.55 -2.75 7.63
N VAL A 19 2.59 -2.25 6.40
CA VAL A 19 2.73 -3.07 5.18
C VAL A 19 3.98 -2.66 4.41
N VAL A 20 4.49 -3.60 3.60
CA VAL A 20 5.46 -3.33 2.54
C VAL A 20 4.84 -3.55 1.18
N LEU A 21 5.14 -2.61 0.28
CA LEU A 21 4.87 -2.76 -1.13
C LEU A 21 5.97 -3.65 -1.72
N PHE A 22 5.59 -4.79 -2.27
CA PHE A 22 6.50 -5.68 -2.97
C PHE A 22 6.04 -5.86 -4.41
N GLN A 23 6.94 -5.58 -5.35
CA GLN A 23 6.71 -5.83 -6.76
C GLN A 23 8.05 -6.13 -7.45
N PRO A 24 8.28 -7.37 -7.93
CA PRO A 24 9.58 -7.77 -8.44
C PRO A 24 9.92 -7.13 -9.80
N ARG A 25 8.90 -6.73 -10.56
CA ARG A 25 9.06 -6.13 -11.89
C ARG A 25 8.19 -4.88 -12.02
N VAL A 26 8.83 -3.74 -12.25
CA VAL A 26 8.18 -2.45 -12.52
C VAL A 26 8.69 -1.86 -13.83
N VAL A 27 7.86 -1.07 -14.49
CA VAL A 27 8.22 -0.25 -15.63
C VAL A 27 7.99 1.23 -15.30
N ALA A 28 8.88 2.09 -15.78
CA ALA A 28 8.73 3.53 -15.67
C ALA A 28 7.92 4.05 -16.86
N GLU A 29 6.87 4.82 -16.59
CA GLU A 29 5.98 5.34 -17.64
C GLU A 29 6.51 6.64 -18.25
N ASN A 30 7.24 7.43 -17.48
CA ASN A 30 7.78 8.73 -17.89
C ASN A 30 9.33 8.75 -17.92
N SER A 31 9.97 7.59 -18.15
CA SER A 31 11.43 7.45 -18.14
C SER A 31 12.13 8.48 -19.02
N ASP A 32 11.67 8.65 -20.26
CA ASP A 32 12.34 9.52 -21.23
C ASP A 32 12.28 11.00 -20.82
N GLN A 33 11.16 11.42 -20.23
CA GLN A 33 10.99 12.77 -19.70
C GLN A 33 11.91 13.03 -18.50
N ILE A 34 12.02 12.05 -17.60
CA ILE A 34 12.87 12.14 -16.41
C ILE A 34 14.35 12.13 -16.80
N LEU A 35 14.75 11.25 -17.72
CA LEU A 35 16.13 11.19 -18.22
C LEU A 35 16.54 12.50 -18.90
N LYS A 36 15.66 13.08 -19.74
CA LYS A 36 15.91 14.41 -20.33
C LYS A 36 16.09 15.49 -19.27
N ALA A 37 15.26 15.49 -18.23
CA ALA A 37 15.36 16.47 -17.15
C ALA A 37 16.63 16.27 -16.31
N LEU A 38 17.04 15.02 -16.04
CA LEU A 38 18.29 14.71 -15.35
C LEU A 38 19.49 15.22 -16.14
N ASN A 39 19.54 14.93 -17.44
CA ASN A 39 20.62 15.38 -18.32
C ASN A 39 20.69 16.91 -18.43
N ALA A 40 19.56 17.60 -18.29
CA ALA A 40 19.48 19.06 -18.28
C ALA A 40 19.74 19.70 -16.91
N GLY A 41 19.93 18.91 -15.83
CA GLY A 41 20.04 19.44 -14.47
C GLY A 41 18.74 20.03 -13.91
N GLN A 42 17.59 19.64 -14.47
CA GLN A 42 16.26 20.17 -14.17
C GLN A 42 15.32 19.09 -13.59
N ALA A 43 15.87 18.04 -12.98
CA ALA A 43 15.07 16.95 -12.44
C ALA A 43 14.50 17.24 -11.05
N ASP A 44 14.90 18.33 -10.39
CA ASP A 44 14.40 18.68 -9.06
C ASP A 44 12.86 18.81 -9.05
N GLY A 45 12.23 18.25 -8.02
CA GLY A 45 10.77 18.16 -7.89
C GLY A 45 10.06 17.22 -8.87
N LYS A 46 10.75 16.63 -9.87
CA LYS A 46 10.12 15.69 -10.81
C LYS A 46 9.95 14.30 -10.19
N ARG A 47 8.83 13.65 -10.50
CA ARG A 47 8.50 12.31 -9.99
C ARG A 47 8.58 11.27 -11.09
N LEU A 48 9.28 10.17 -10.82
CA LEU A 48 9.23 8.97 -11.65
C LEU A 48 7.91 8.24 -11.37
N ILE A 49 7.14 8.00 -12.43
CA ILE A 49 5.90 7.23 -12.37
C ILE A 49 6.25 5.80 -12.72
N VAL A 50 5.96 4.89 -11.80
CA VAL A 50 6.20 3.45 -11.97
C VAL A 50 4.89 2.69 -11.89
N ARG A 51 4.78 1.65 -12.72
CA ARG A 51 3.70 0.67 -12.63
C ARG A 51 4.25 -0.75 -12.66
N PRO A 52 3.51 -1.75 -12.18
CA PRO A 52 3.90 -3.13 -12.35
C PRO A 52 4.00 -3.49 -13.84
N ALA A 53 4.97 -4.34 -14.17
CA ALA A 53 5.12 -4.86 -15.52
C ALA A 53 3.96 -5.80 -15.87
N TYR A 54 3.72 -6.02 -17.18
CA TYR A 54 2.78 -7.04 -17.69
C TYR A 54 1.34 -6.97 -17.17
N GLY A 55 0.88 -5.80 -16.72
CA GLY A 55 -0.47 -5.64 -16.17
C GLY A 55 -0.63 -6.26 -14.78
N GLU A 56 0.47 -6.56 -14.09
CA GLU A 56 0.42 -7.01 -12.70
C GLU A 56 -0.09 -5.90 -11.76
N HIS A 57 -0.38 -6.27 -10.52
CA HIS A 57 -0.79 -5.35 -9.47
C HIS A 57 0.29 -5.28 -8.39
N PHE A 58 0.42 -4.12 -7.75
CA PHE A 58 1.25 -3.99 -6.57
C PHE A 58 0.73 -4.91 -5.46
N ARG A 59 1.65 -5.64 -4.82
CA ARG A 59 1.31 -6.48 -3.67
C ARG A 59 1.65 -5.75 -2.39
N LEU A 60 0.71 -5.67 -1.47
CA LEU A 60 0.93 -5.21 -0.10
C LEU A 60 1.08 -6.43 0.78
N LEU A 61 2.22 -6.56 1.45
CA LEU A 61 2.51 -7.64 2.38
C LEU A 61 2.56 -7.04 3.79
N ARG A 62 1.85 -7.63 4.74
CA ARG A 62 1.94 -7.21 6.15
C ARG A 62 3.32 -7.58 6.69
N LEU A 63 3.95 -6.64 7.41
CA LEU A 63 5.32 -6.85 7.91
C LEU A 63 5.42 -7.83 9.08
N SER A 64 4.30 -8.34 9.59
CA SER A 64 4.27 -9.30 10.70
C SER A 64 3.80 -10.68 10.23
N ALA A 65 4.75 -11.55 9.93
CA ALA A 65 4.57 -13.00 10.00
C ALA A 65 5.00 -13.49 11.40
N ALA A 66 4.34 -13.00 12.45
CA ALA A 66 4.41 -13.53 13.82
C ALA A 66 3.24 -12.92 14.61
N THR A 67 2.25 -13.74 14.90
CA THR A 67 1.16 -13.48 15.84
C THR A 67 1.68 -13.58 17.26
N ASP A 68 2.04 -12.45 17.89
CA ASP A 68 2.31 -12.44 19.34
C ASP A 68 1.08 -12.03 20.16
N ALA A 69 0.02 -11.53 19.51
CA ALA A 69 -1.29 -11.38 20.12
C ALA A 69 -2.36 -11.85 19.14
N GLU A 70 -3.26 -12.70 19.63
CA GLU A 70 -4.50 -13.04 18.95
C GLU A 70 -5.27 -11.73 18.68
N PRO A 71 -5.69 -11.45 17.44
CA PRO A 71 -6.39 -10.21 17.15
C PRO A 71 -7.69 -10.17 17.96
N ALA A 72 -7.80 -9.21 18.89
CA ALA A 72 -9.01 -9.01 19.65
C ALA A 72 -10.16 -8.66 18.70
N PRO A 73 -11.33 -9.30 18.82
CA PRO A 73 -12.46 -9.02 17.95
C PRO A 73 -12.89 -7.55 18.09
N VAL A 74 -12.96 -6.85 16.95
CA VAL A 74 -13.42 -5.47 16.89
C VAL A 74 -14.93 -5.48 16.67
N PRO A 75 -15.73 -4.86 17.57
CA PRO A 75 -17.17 -4.79 17.40
C PRO A 75 -17.57 -4.10 16.09
N LEU A 76 -18.31 -4.81 15.24
CA LEU A 76 -18.75 -4.30 13.94
C LEU A 76 -20.03 -3.46 14.06
N ARG A 77 -20.74 -3.51 15.19
CA ARG A 77 -22.05 -2.85 15.45
C ARG A 77 -23.00 -2.91 14.25
N LEU A 78 -23.02 -4.04 13.57
CA LEU A 78 -23.92 -4.28 12.44
C LEU A 78 -25.34 -4.51 12.99
N PRO A 79 -26.36 -3.79 12.50
CA PRO A 79 -27.73 -3.96 12.98
C PRO A 79 -28.20 -5.41 12.81
N GLY A 80 -28.66 -6.03 13.92
CA GLY A 80 -29.22 -7.38 13.90
C GLY A 80 -28.20 -8.53 13.96
N PHE A 81 -26.90 -8.24 14.09
CA PHE A 81 -25.86 -9.27 14.24
C PHE A 81 -25.22 -9.21 15.64
N PRO A 82 -24.98 -10.37 16.30
CA PRO A 82 -24.24 -10.38 17.55
C PRO A 82 -22.78 -9.96 17.31
N GLU A 83 -22.20 -9.22 18.26
CA GLU A 83 -20.79 -8.85 18.18
C GLU A 83 -19.89 -10.09 18.29
N PRO A 84 -18.78 -10.13 17.54
CA PRO A 84 -17.78 -11.18 17.71
C PRO A 84 -17.21 -11.10 19.14
N ARG A 85 -17.12 -12.25 19.82
CA ARG A 85 -16.57 -12.40 21.17
C ARG A 85 -15.16 -12.96 21.10
#